data_AF-A0A345QVX5-F1
#
_entry.id   AF-A0A345QVX5-F1
#
_cell.length_a   1.000
_cell.length_b   1.000
_cell.length_c   1.000
_cell.angle_alpha   90.00
_cell.angle_beta   90.00
_cell.angle_gamma   90.00
#
_symmetry.space_group_name_H-M   'P 1'
#
loop_
_entity.id
_entity.type
_entity.pdbx_description
1 polymer ?
#
loop_
_entity_poly.entity_id
_entity_poly.type
_entity_poly.pdbx_seq_one_letter_code
_entity_poly.pdbx_strand_id
1 'polypeptide(L)'
;MFMGTIWLEGVMKKLTLLTCAAFFALTGAAWAEFQKLDSQRDFVSVVEGKTLTRPLVELRVTESGGISGTGAVWDVSGQWVWKGGYFCRSLIWGDDDLGYNCQEVAVNGGKIRFTSDKGAGQSAVFSLK
;
A
#
# COMPACT_ATOMS: atom_id res chain seq x y z
N MET A 1 2.40 17.28 -89.13
CA MET A 1 2.37 15.80 -88.97
C MET A 1 2.20 15.53 -87.48
N PHE A 2 1.01 15.03 -87.09
CA PHE A 2 0.52 14.45 -85.82
C PHE A 2 0.91 15.13 -84.48
N MET A 3 0.02 15.61 -83.59
CA MET A 3 -1.31 15.20 -83.09
C MET A 3 -1.29 14.00 -82.11
N GLY A 4 -1.84 14.20 -80.89
CA GLY A 4 -2.06 13.20 -79.81
C GLY A 4 -1.63 13.76 -78.43
N THR A 5 -2.46 14.23 -77.48
CA THR A 5 -3.53 13.55 -76.70
C THR A 5 -3.12 12.11 -76.34
N ILE A 6 -3.18 11.60 -75.10
CA ILE A 6 -4.32 11.44 -74.19
C ILE A 6 -3.84 10.73 -72.87
N TRP A 7 -4.32 11.20 -71.70
CA TRP A 7 -4.80 10.50 -70.47
C TRP A 7 -3.96 9.42 -69.73
N LEU A 8 -3.90 9.54 -68.39
CA LEU A 8 -4.53 8.58 -67.45
C LEU A 8 -4.40 9.04 -65.98
N GLU A 9 -5.48 9.64 -65.48
CA GLU A 9 -5.81 9.78 -64.05
C GLU A 9 -6.04 8.39 -63.44
N GLY A 10 -5.14 7.98 -62.54
CA GLY A 10 -5.18 6.68 -61.86
C GLY A 10 -5.56 6.80 -60.39
N VAL A 11 -6.87 6.89 -60.14
CA VAL A 11 -7.58 6.38 -58.95
C VAL A 11 -6.94 6.68 -57.59
N MET A 12 -7.24 7.87 -57.07
CA MET A 12 -7.33 8.11 -55.63
C MET A 12 -8.34 7.12 -55.04
N LYS A 13 -7.83 6.05 -54.42
CA LYS A 13 -8.62 5.08 -53.66
C LYS A 13 -9.42 5.83 -52.60
N LYS A 14 -10.72 5.95 -52.84
CA LYS A 14 -11.71 6.18 -51.80
C LYS A 14 -11.56 5.04 -50.78
N LEU A 15 -11.01 5.35 -49.61
CA LEU A 15 -11.25 4.54 -48.42
C LEU A 15 -11.83 5.45 -47.34
N THR A 16 -13.15 5.49 -47.37
CA THR A 16 -14.07 5.80 -46.28
C THR A 16 -13.57 5.23 -44.95
N LEU A 17 -13.53 6.03 -43.89
CA LEU A 17 -14.29 5.78 -42.64
C LEU A 17 -13.95 6.79 -41.54
N LEU A 18 -15.02 7.45 -41.06
CA LEU A 18 -15.09 8.10 -39.75
C LEU A 18 -14.71 7.11 -38.65
N THR A 19 -13.82 7.51 -37.73
CA THR A 19 -13.99 7.25 -36.28
C THR A 19 -13.03 8.14 -35.49
N CYS A 20 -13.51 9.29 -34.97
CA CYS A 20 -12.92 9.84 -33.76
C CYS A 20 -13.28 8.88 -32.64
N ALA A 21 -12.40 7.91 -32.35
CA ALA A 21 -12.50 7.09 -31.17
C ALA A 21 -12.41 8.03 -29.96
N ALA A 22 -13.55 8.28 -29.31
CA ALA A 22 -13.59 8.94 -28.03
C ALA A 22 -12.69 8.15 -27.08
N PHE A 23 -11.63 8.79 -26.60
CA PHE A 23 -10.82 8.31 -25.49
C PHE A 23 -11.77 8.16 -24.29
N PHE A 24 -12.29 6.95 -24.07
CA PHE A 24 -12.87 6.60 -22.79
C PHE A 24 -11.73 6.67 -21.78
N ALA A 25 -11.68 7.77 -21.02
CA ALA A 25 -10.93 7.81 -19.79
C ALA A 25 -11.50 6.72 -18.88
N LEU A 26 -10.85 5.57 -18.88
CA LEU A 26 -11.01 4.57 -17.83
C LEU A 26 -10.51 5.23 -16.55
N THR A 27 -11.38 5.96 -15.86
CA THR A 27 -11.20 6.24 -14.45
C THR A 27 -11.36 4.90 -13.73
N GLY A 28 -10.31 4.10 -13.74
CA GLY A 28 -10.24 2.93 -12.88
C GLY A 28 -10.50 3.43 -11.47
N ALA A 29 -11.44 2.81 -10.77
CA ALA A 29 -11.55 3.00 -9.34
C ALA A 29 -10.16 2.68 -8.77
N ALA A 30 -9.47 3.69 -8.25
CA ALA A 30 -8.25 3.47 -7.50
C ALA A 30 -8.68 2.72 -6.23
N TRP A 31 -8.72 1.40 -6.30
CA TRP A 31 -8.54 0.58 -5.12
C TRP A 31 -7.20 1.02 -4.59
N ALA A 32 -7.21 1.83 -3.53
CA ALA A 32 -5.96 2.24 -2.93
C ALA A 32 -5.23 0.93 -2.59
N GLU A 33 -4.05 0.73 -3.15
CA GLU A 33 -3.19 -0.39 -2.78
C GLU A 33 -2.46 -0.05 -1.49
N PHE A 34 -2.04 -1.06 -0.73
CA PHE A 34 -1.20 -0.83 0.44
C PHE A 34 0.16 -0.29 0.00
N GLN A 35 0.50 0.92 0.43
CA GLN A 35 1.77 1.57 0.13
C GLN A 35 2.77 1.27 1.25
N LYS A 36 3.90 0.68 0.91
CA LYS A 36 4.97 0.38 1.88
C LYS A 36 5.53 1.68 2.46
N LEU A 37 5.87 1.64 3.75
CA LEU A 37 6.60 2.70 4.44
C LEU A 37 8.07 2.28 4.59
N ASP A 38 8.99 3.12 4.11
CA ASP A 38 10.44 2.84 4.17
C ASP A 38 11.18 3.64 5.26
N SER A 39 10.51 4.61 5.90
CA SER A 39 11.13 5.48 6.90
C SER A 39 10.37 5.54 8.23
N GLN A 40 11.12 5.70 9.32
CA GLN A 40 10.59 5.88 10.67
C GLN A 40 9.65 7.10 10.74
N ARG A 41 10.03 8.19 10.09
CA ARG A 41 9.27 9.44 10.08
C ARG A 41 7.87 9.22 9.51
N ASP A 42 7.78 8.53 8.38
CA ASP A 42 6.50 8.29 7.72
C ASP A 42 5.64 7.34 8.55
N PHE A 43 6.25 6.32 9.16
CA PHE A 43 5.58 5.45 10.12
C PHE A 43 5.02 6.21 11.33
N VAL A 44 5.85 7.02 12.00
CA VAL A 44 5.43 7.81 13.16
C VAL A 44 4.29 8.74 12.78
N SER A 45 4.37 9.43 11.64
CA SER A 45 3.31 10.35 11.17
C SER A 45 1.95 9.67 10.98
N VAL A 46 1.95 8.36 10.74
CA VAL A 46 0.72 7.58 10.55
C VAL A 46 0.14 7.14 11.90
N VAL A 47 0.98 6.72 12.84
CA VAL A 47 0.53 6.10 14.11
C VAL A 47 0.42 7.07 15.27
N GLU A 48 1.06 8.24 15.19
CA GLU A 48 1.07 9.24 16.27
C GLU A 48 -0.34 9.65 16.67
N GLY A 49 -0.62 9.58 17.97
CA GLY A 49 -1.92 9.91 18.54
C GLY A 49 -3.04 8.93 18.19
N LYS A 50 -2.77 7.84 17.47
CA LYS A 50 -3.77 6.86 17.04
C LYS A 50 -3.69 5.57 17.85
N THR A 51 -4.81 4.86 17.86
CA THR A 51 -4.88 3.47 18.34
C THR A 51 -5.04 2.52 17.17
N LEU A 52 -4.17 1.52 17.09
CA LEU A 52 -4.22 0.44 16.11
C LEU A 52 -5.19 -0.62 16.62
N THR A 53 -6.29 -0.82 15.89
CA THR A 53 -7.39 -1.68 16.34
C THR A 53 -7.71 -2.78 15.34
N ARG A 54 -8.03 -3.96 15.85
CA ARG A 54 -8.67 -5.06 15.11
C ARG A 54 -9.57 -5.82 16.10
N PRO A 55 -10.41 -6.77 15.67
CA PRO A 55 -11.23 -7.53 16.61
C PRO A 55 -10.38 -8.12 17.74
N LEU A 56 -10.77 -7.81 18.97
CA LEU A 56 -10.11 -8.22 20.20
C LEU A 56 -8.67 -7.70 20.38
N VAL A 57 -8.19 -6.70 19.64
CA VAL A 57 -6.84 -6.17 19.85
C VAL A 57 -6.83 -4.66 19.70
N GLU A 58 -6.25 -3.98 20.67
CA GLU A 58 -6.00 -2.53 20.65
C GLU A 58 -4.56 -2.26 21.06
N LEU A 59 -3.80 -1.58 20.21
CA LEU A 59 -2.40 -1.26 20.45
C LEU A 59 -2.14 0.22 20.25
N ARG A 60 -1.24 0.76 21.06
CA ARG A 60 -0.61 2.07 20.87
C ARG A 60 0.88 1.88 20.66
N VAL A 61 1.40 2.63 19.70
CA VAL A 61 2.81 2.65 19.37
C VAL A 61 3.31 4.08 19.55
N THR A 62 4.31 4.27 20.39
CA THR A 62 4.86 5.60 20.66
C THR A 62 6.05 5.88 19.75
N GLU A 63 6.29 7.16 19.44
CA GLU A 63 7.49 7.59 18.71
C GLU A 63 8.79 7.15 19.40
N SER A 64 8.79 7.13 20.73
CA SER A 64 9.94 6.75 21.56
C SER A 64 10.28 5.25 21.53
N GLY A 65 9.59 4.44 20.71
CA GLY A 65 9.88 3.01 20.60
C GLY A 65 9.02 2.11 21.48
N GLY A 66 7.96 2.61 22.13
CA GLY A 66 7.10 1.81 23.01
C GLY A 66 5.93 1.15 22.28
N ILE A 67 5.55 -0.05 22.72
CA ILE A 67 4.30 -0.72 22.34
C ILE A 67 3.53 -1.04 23.62
N SER A 68 2.24 -0.69 23.67
CA SER A 68 1.34 -1.06 24.76
C SER A 68 -0.08 -1.30 24.26
N GLY A 69 -0.87 -2.05 25.00
CA GLY A 69 -2.27 -2.26 24.67
C GLY A 69 -2.82 -3.55 25.23
N THR A 70 -3.86 -4.07 24.59
CA THR A 70 -4.55 -5.28 25.01
C THR A 70 -4.84 -6.19 23.81
N GLY A 71 -4.81 -7.48 24.09
CA GLY A 71 -5.08 -8.55 23.16
C GLY A 71 -5.97 -9.60 23.81
N ALA A 72 -7.23 -9.64 23.38
CA ALA A 72 -8.35 -10.30 24.05
C ALA A 72 -8.47 -9.83 25.50
N VAL A 73 -8.03 -10.65 26.46
CA VAL A 73 -8.05 -10.36 27.90
C VAL A 73 -6.67 -10.11 28.48
N TRP A 74 -5.63 -10.14 27.65
CA TRP A 74 -4.23 -10.07 28.07
C TRP A 74 -3.63 -8.71 27.73
N ASP A 75 -2.74 -8.25 28.59
CA ASP A 75 -1.93 -7.06 28.31
C ASP A 75 -0.89 -7.36 27.24
N VAL A 76 -0.66 -6.38 26.38
CA VAL A 76 0.38 -6.41 25.36
C VAL A 76 1.38 -5.32 25.67
N SER A 77 2.66 -5.67 25.73
CA SER A 77 3.75 -4.72 25.93
C SER A 77 4.92 -5.05 25.03
N GLY A 78 5.74 -4.05 24.71
CA GLY A 78 6.89 -4.29 23.87
C GLY A 78 7.68 -3.03 23.54
N GLN A 79 8.69 -3.24 22.71
CA GLN A 79 9.52 -2.17 22.18
C GLN A 79 9.71 -2.36 20.68
N TRP A 80 9.98 -1.25 19.99
CA TRP A 80 10.29 -1.25 18.58
C TRP A 80 11.40 -0.25 18.24
N VAL A 81 12.08 -0.54 17.13
CA VAL A 81 13.05 0.34 16.49
C VAL A 81 12.87 0.26 14.98
N TRP A 82 13.13 1.37 14.29
CA TRP A 82 13.23 1.34 12.83
C TRP A 82 14.62 0.91 12.42
N LYS A 83 14.74 -0.11 11.56
CA LYS A 83 16.04 -0.59 11.09
C LYS A 83 15.95 -1.07 9.65
N GLY A 84 16.70 -0.42 8.76
CA GLY A 84 16.84 -0.84 7.37
C GLY A 84 15.52 -0.87 6.58
N GLY A 85 14.60 0.05 6.86
CA GLY A 85 13.28 0.11 6.21
C GLY A 85 12.22 -0.81 6.81
N TYR A 86 12.45 -1.34 8.01
CA TYR A 86 11.53 -2.24 8.69
C TYR A 86 11.24 -1.80 10.12
N PHE A 87 10.05 -2.14 10.59
CA PHE A 87 9.63 -2.04 11.97
C PHE A 87 10.10 -3.28 12.72
N CYS A 88 11.18 -3.18 13.48
CA CYS A 88 11.72 -4.28 14.26
C CYS A 88 11.26 -4.20 15.71
N ARG A 89 10.57 -5.23 16.19
CA ARG A 89 9.91 -5.21 17.50
C ARG A 89 10.20 -6.46 18.31
N SER A 90 10.12 -6.32 19.64
CA SER A 90 9.91 -7.40 20.60
C SER A 90 8.60 -7.17 21.31
N LEU A 91 7.82 -8.24 21.57
CA LEU A 91 6.47 -8.13 22.12
C LEU A 91 6.18 -9.27 23.08
N ILE A 92 5.61 -8.91 24.21
CA ILE A 92 5.08 -9.81 25.23
C ILE A 92 3.56 -9.70 25.19
N TRP A 93 2.88 -10.85 25.19
CA TRP A 93 1.43 -10.95 25.19
C TRP A 93 1.00 -11.80 26.40
N GLY A 94 0.52 -11.15 27.46
CA GLY A 94 0.34 -11.83 28.74
C GLY A 94 1.69 -12.36 29.24
N ASP A 95 1.78 -13.68 29.39
CA ASP A 95 3.00 -14.38 29.80
C ASP A 95 3.84 -14.90 28.61
N ASP A 96 3.34 -14.77 27.39
CA ASP A 96 3.99 -15.29 26.18
C ASP A 96 4.92 -14.24 25.55
N ASP A 97 6.23 -14.52 25.51
CA ASP A 97 7.20 -13.73 24.73
C ASP A 97 7.15 -14.15 23.25
N LEU A 98 6.66 -13.26 22.38
CA LEU A 98 6.58 -13.49 20.94
C LEU A 98 7.91 -13.18 20.22
N GLY A 99 8.94 -12.77 20.95
CA GLY A 99 10.29 -12.57 20.47
C GLY A 99 10.49 -11.38 19.53
N TYR A 100 11.72 -11.27 19.05
CA TYR A 100 12.16 -10.21 18.14
C TYR A 100 11.84 -10.56 16.68
N ASN A 101 11.18 -9.65 15.95
CA ASN A 101 10.95 -9.79 14.52
C ASN A 101 10.97 -8.43 13.80
N CYS A 102 11.46 -8.40 12.57
CA CYS A 102 11.41 -7.22 11.70
C CYS A 102 10.30 -7.36 10.67
N GLN A 103 9.39 -6.39 10.64
CA GLN A 103 8.17 -6.45 9.85
C GLN A 103 8.17 -5.36 8.78
N GLU A 104 7.69 -5.71 7.58
CA GLU A 104 7.29 -4.71 6.59
C GLU A 104 6.04 -4.00 7.10
N VAL A 105 5.98 -2.68 6.90
CA VAL A 105 4.80 -1.89 7.22
C VAL A 105 4.27 -1.24 5.96
N ALA A 106 2.96 -1.33 5.74
CA ALA A 106 2.30 -0.66 4.63
C ALA A 106 0.97 -0.03 5.07
N VAL A 107 0.55 1.03 4.39
CA VAL A 107 -0.65 1.80 4.75
C VAL A 107 -1.63 1.91 3.61
N ASN A 108 -2.91 1.98 3.97
CA ASN A 108 -3.99 2.14 3.02
C ASN A 108 -5.15 2.93 3.65
N GLY A 109 -5.21 4.23 3.38
CA GLY A 109 -6.17 5.11 4.03
C GLY A 109 -6.08 5.00 5.55
N GLY A 110 -7.18 4.67 6.22
CA GLY A 110 -7.25 4.46 7.67
C GLY A 110 -6.77 3.08 8.16
N LYS A 111 -5.98 2.34 7.37
CA LYS A 111 -5.48 1.02 7.74
C LYS A 111 -3.96 0.95 7.65
N ILE A 112 -3.38 0.14 8.53
CA ILE A 112 -1.97 -0.20 8.55
C ILE A 112 -1.80 -1.72 8.58
N ARG A 113 -0.90 -2.24 7.75
CA ARG A 113 -0.57 -3.66 7.65
C ARG A 113 0.86 -3.87 8.11
N PHE A 114 1.05 -4.84 8.99
CA PHE A 114 2.36 -5.36 9.37
C PHE A 114 2.51 -6.76 8.79
N THR A 115 3.62 -7.03 8.13
CA THR A 115 3.95 -8.37 7.60
C THR A 115 5.27 -8.84 8.17
N SER A 116 5.24 -9.96 8.88
CA SER A 116 6.42 -10.55 9.54
C SER A 116 7.52 -10.93 8.56
N ASP A 117 8.71 -11.19 9.09
CA ASP A 117 9.86 -11.71 8.33
C ASP A 117 10.21 -10.83 7.13
N LYS A 118 10.23 -9.51 7.38
CA LYS A 118 10.54 -8.47 6.39
C LYS A 118 9.64 -8.51 5.15
N GLY A 119 8.39 -8.94 5.30
CA GLY A 119 7.41 -9.02 4.22
C GLY A 119 7.17 -10.43 3.68
N ALA A 120 7.94 -11.44 4.12
CA ALA A 120 7.79 -12.82 3.66
C ALA A 120 6.85 -13.68 4.51
N GLY A 121 6.42 -13.17 5.66
CA GLY A 121 5.65 -13.93 6.66
C GLY A 121 4.16 -13.59 6.73
N GLN A 122 3.57 -13.90 7.88
CA GLN A 122 2.16 -13.63 8.17
C GLN A 122 1.88 -12.13 8.27
N SER A 123 0.66 -11.73 7.90
CA SER A 123 0.23 -10.33 7.92
C SER A 123 -0.87 -10.07 8.95
N ALA A 124 -0.82 -8.91 9.58
CA ALA A 124 -1.88 -8.38 10.44
C ALA A 124 -2.26 -6.97 9.99
N VAL A 125 -3.56 -6.73 9.81
CA VAL A 125 -4.10 -5.42 9.43
C VAL A 125 -4.84 -4.81 10.61
N PHE A 126 -4.55 -3.55 10.90
CA PHE A 126 -5.19 -2.76 11.93
C PHE A 126 -5.86 -1.54 11.30
N SER A 127 -7.00 -1.15 11.86
CA SER A 127 -7.63 0.14 11.64
C SER A 127 -6.98 1.18 12.55
N LEU A 128 -6.67 2.33 11.99
CA LEU A 128 -6.17 3.50 12.70
C LEU A 128 -7.37 4.31 13.20
N LYS A 129 -7.50 4.44 14.52
CA LYS A 129 -8.55 5.22 15.19
C LYS A 129 -7.96 6.40 15.95
#